data_AF-A0A352F8U4-F1
#
_entry.id   AF-A0A352F8U4-F1
#
_cell.length_a   1.000
_cell.length_b   1.000
_cell.length_c   1.000
_cell.angle_alpha   90.00
_cell.angle_beta   90.00
_cell.angle_gamma   90.00
#
_symmetry.space_group_name_H-M   'P 1'
#
loop_
_entity.id
_entity.type
_entity.pdbx_description
1 polymer ?
#
loop_
_entity_poly.entity_id
_entity_poly.type
_entity_poly.pdbx_seq_one_letter_code
_entity_poly.pdbx_strand_id
1 'polypeptide(L)' 'MKNRPMIRPMPLLAILYLLLLISSCSQDQPLNLSVTCLRCEYRIDPQGIDALHPRLSWVMESADQEQGQTSWQIVVA' A
#
# COMPACT_ATOMS: atom_id res chain seq x y z
N MET A 1 -48.61 -34.50 -3.08
CA MET A 1 -47.86 -33.75 -2.06
C MET A 1 -46.56 -33.27 -2.67
N LYS A 2 -46.45 -31.99 -3.05
CA LYS A 2 -45.22 -31.40 -3.60
C LYS A 2 -44.91 -30.13 -2.82
N ASN A 3 -44.03 -30.26 -1.84
CA ASN A 3 -43.58 -29.18 -0.96
C ASN A 3 -42.79 -28.17 -1.82
N ARG A 4 -43.32 -26.96 -1.99
CA ARG A 4 -42.57 -25.85 -2.58
C ARG A 4 -41.66 -25.29 -1.47
N PRO A 5 -40.32 -25.34 -1.60
CA PRO A 5 -39.46 -24.73 -0.59
C PRO A 5 -39.71 -23.23 -0.61
N MET A 6 -40.34 -22.74 0.45
CA MET A 6 -40.63 -21.33 0.67
C MET A 6 -39.33 -20.66 1.12
N ILE A 7 -38.44 -20.38 0.18
CA ILE A 7 -37.28 -19.51 0.35
C ILE A 7 -37.85 -18.10 0.53
N ARG A 8 -38.11 -17.72 1.79
CA ARG A 8 -38.54 -16.35 2.16
C ARG A 8 -37.48 -15.37 1.63
N PRO A 9 -37.80 -14.15 1.17
CA PRO A 9 -36.82 -13.15 0.70
C PRO A 9 -35.91 -12.59 1.83
N MET A 10 -36.14 -13.04 3.07
CA MET A 10 -35.45 -12.61 4.29
C MET A 10 -33.92 -12.82 4.35
N PRO A 11 -33.32 -13.90 3.81
CA PRO A 11 -31.87 -14.04 3.83
C PRO A 11 -31.19 -13.08 2.84
N LEU A 12 -31.88 -12.66 1.77
CA LEU A 12 -31.30 -11.78 0.74
C LEU A 12 -31.16 -10.33 1.26
N LEU A 13 -32.15 -9.84 2.01
CA LEU A 13 -32.07 -8.57 2.75
C LEU A 13 -31.00 -8.60 3.86
N ALA A 14 -30.90 -9.71 4.60
CA ALA A 14 -29.88 -9.86 5.64
C ALA A 14 -28.46 -9.94 5.05
N ILE A 15 -28.28 -10.64 3.93
CA ILE A 15 -27.00 -10.71 3.19
C ILE A 15 -26.65 -9.34 2.63
N LEU A 16 -27.60 -8.60 2.05
CA LEU A 16 -27.37 -7.24 1.56
C LEU A 16 -26.96 -6.28 2.69
N TYR A 17 -27.63 -6.36 3.84
CA TYR A 17 -27.31 -5.57 5.02
C TYR A 17 -25.90 -5.92 5.57
N LEU A 18 -25.56 -7.21 5.59
CA LEU A 18 -24.23 -7.67 5.99
C LEU A 18 -23.14 -7.15 5.03
N LEU A 19 -23.38 -7.22 3.71
CA LEU A 19 -22.46 -6.68 2.69
C LEU A 19 -22.24 -5.17 2.82
N LEU A 20 -23.28 -4.41 3.17
CA LEU A 20 -23.19 -2.97 3.46
C LEU A 20 -22.34 -2.67 4.70
N LEU A 21 -22.45 -3.48 5.76
CA LEU A 21 -21.65 -3.31 6.98
C LEU A 21 -20.14 -3.54 6.71
N ILE A 22 -19.79 -4.51 5.87
CA ILE A 22 -18.39 -4.87 5.62
C ILE A 22 -17.69 -3.83 4.73
N SER A 23 -18.43 -3.13 3.84
CA SER A 23 -17.87 -2.09 2.96
C SER A 23 -17.41 -0.79 3.64
N SER A 24 -17.70 -0.61 4.94
CA SER A 24 -17.41 0.66 5.62
C SER A 24 -15.96 0.79 6.14
N CYS A 25 -15.13 -0.25 6.03
CA CYS A 25 -13.78 -0.26 6.60
C CYS A 25 -12.71 -0.52 5.52
N SER A 26 -12.49 0.45 4.63
CA SER A 26 -11.35 0.44 3.70
C SER A 26 -11.04 1.85 3.26
N GLN A 27 -10.54 2.69 4.18
CA GLN A 27 -10.04 4.01 3.82
C GLN A 27 -8.51 3.92 3.73
N ASP A 28 -8.06 3.39 2.60
CA ASP A 28 -6.65 3.45 2.21
C ASP A 28 -6.40 4.88 1.74
N GLN A 29 -6.11 5.80 2.67
CA GLN A 29 -5.67 7.13 2.29
C GLN A 29 -4.31 6.96 1.60
N PRO A 30 -4.18 7.33 0.32
CA PRO A 30 -2.89 7.24 -0.34
C PRO A 30 -1.92 8.13 0.42
N LEU A 31 -0.88 7.53 1.02
CA LEU A 31 0.22 8.29 1.58
C LEU A 31 0.82 9.11 0.44
N ASN A 32 0.76 10.43 0.54
CA ASN A 32 1.35 11.32 -0.44
C ASN A 32 2.85 11.42 -0.13
N LEU A 33 3.56 10.32 -0.37
CA LEU A 33 4.98 10.14 -0.08
C LEU A 33 5.69 9.66 -1.34
N SER A 34 6.72 10.39 -1.75
CA SER A 34 7.55 10.06 -2.89
C SER A 34 9.01 9.94 -2.48
N VAL A 35 9.70 8.95 -3.05
CA VAL A 35 11.15 8.83 -2.92
C VAL A 35 11.82 9.54 -4.08
N THR A 36 12.68 10.50 -3.78
CA THR A 36 13.42 11.30 -4.76
C THR A 36 14.92 11.21 -4.53
N CYS A 37 15.72 11.74 -5.47
CA CYS A 37 17.17 11.84 -5.35
C CYS A 37 17.87 10.52 -4.93
N LEU A 38 17.54 9.41 -5.60
CA LEU A 38 18.26 8.14 -5.42
C LEU A 38 19.74 8.33 -5.76
N ARG A 39 20.61 7.95 -4.83
CA ARG A 39 22.06 8.08 -4.98
C ARG A 39 22.78 6.85 -4.46
N CYS A 40 23.93 6.57 -5.07
CA CYS A 40 24.90 5.58 -4.64
C CYS A 40 26.25 6.28 -4.45
N GLU A 41 26.90 6.10 -3.30
CA GLU A 41 28.16 6.78 -2.95
C GLU A 41 28.08 8.30 -3.19
N TYR A 42 26.97 8.91 -2.73
CA TYR A 42 26.66 10.33 -2.86
C TYR A 42 26.52 10.86 -4.30
N ARG A 43 26.43 9.97 -5.30
CA ARG A 43 26.29 10.33 -6.73
C ARG A 43 24.99 9.80 -7.32
N ILE A 44 24.47 10.54 -8.30
CA ILE A 44 23.34 10.12 -9.13
C ILE A 44 23.94 9.34 -10.32
N ASP A 45 23.39 8.16 -10.62
CA ASP A 45 23.81 7.27 -11.70
C ASP A 45 25.33 7.08 -11.85
N PRO A 46 26.06 6.74 -10.77
CA PRO A 46 27.51 6.65 -10.83
C PRO A 46 27.98 5.53 -11.74
N GLN A 47 29.10 5.80 -12.42
CA GLN A 47 29.88 4.80 -13.14
C GLN A 47 31.14 4.46 -12.31
N GLY A 48 31.55 3.19 -12.33
CA GLY A 48 32.78 2.75 -11.65
C GLY A 48 32.70 2.84 -10.13
N ILE A 49 31.79 2.08 -9.51
CA ILE A 49 31.72 1.90 -8.06
C ILE A 49 32.50 0.65 -7.68
N ASP A 50 33.68 0.83 -7.08
CA ASP A 50 34.53 -0.28 -6.62
C ASP A 50 34.28 -0.63 -5.13
N ALA A 51 33.39 0.11 -4.47
CA ALA A 51 33.03 -0.15 -3.08
C ALA A 51 32.26 -1.47 -2.96
N LEU A 52 32.79 -2.42 -2.20
CA LEU A 52 32.14 -3.72 -1.96
C LEU A 52 30.77 -3.60 -1.26
N HIS A 53 30.58 -2.53 -0.47
CA HIS A 53 29.34 -2.24 0.24
C HIS A 53 28.94 -0.78 -0.01
N PRO A 54 28.33 -0.49 -1.17
CA PRO A 54 28.02 0.88 -1.54
C PRO A 54 26.93 1.48 -0.66
N ARG A 55 27.08 2.75 -0.32
CA ARG A 55 26.12 3.55 0.45
C ARG A 55 25.00 4.01 -0.47
N LEU A 56 23.80 3.51 -0.22
CA LEU A 56 22.59 3.95 -0.88
C LEU A 56 21.92 5.04 -0.04
N SER A 57 21.46 6.10 -0.70
CA SER A 57 20.73 7.18 -0.05
C SER A 57 19.62 7.70 -0.95
N TRP A 58 18.58 8.22 -0.32
CA TRP A 58 17.42 8.81 -0.98
C TRP A 58 16.84 9.92 -0.12
N VAL A 59 15.93 10.68 -0.70
CA VAL A 59 15.16 11.72 -0.01
C VAL A 59 13.71 11.28 0.00
N MET A 60 13.04 11.40 1.15
CA MET A 60 11.59 11.26 1.23
C MET A 60 10.95 12.64 1.16
N GLU A 61 10.04 12.81 0.23
CA GLU A 61 9.19 13.99 0.11
C GLU A 61 7.76 13.60 0.46
N SER A 62 7.10 14.39 1.30
CA SER A 62 5.69 14.23 1.59
C SER A 62 4.99 15.58 1.65
N ALA A 63 3.74 15.61 1.18
CA ALA A 63 2.87 16.78 1.33
C ALA A 63 2.32 16.91 2.77
N ASP A 64 2.37 15.82 3.54
CA ASP A 64 1.87 15.76 4.90
C ASP A 64 2.98 16.08 5.91
N GLN A 65 2.60 16.66 7.05
CA GLN A 65 3.55 16.91 8.15
C GLN A 65 3.81 15.65 8.96
N GLU A 66 4.92 15.66 9.71
CA GLU A 66 5.29 14.64 10.70
C GLU A 66 5.46 13.21 10.14
N GLN A 67 5.78 13.09 8.85
CA GLN A 67 6.05 11.80 8.23
C GLN A 67 7.47 11.32 8.54
N GLY A 68 7.59 10.05 8.95
CA GLY A 68 8.86 9.39 9.25
C GLY A 68 8.97 8.03 8.57
N GLN A 69 10.19 7.58 8.28
CA GLN A 69 10.42 6.27 7.66
C GLN A 69 10.58 5.20 8.75
N THR A 70 9.74 4.17 8.74
CA THR A 70 9.80 3.05 9.69
C THR A 70 10.46 1.81 9.09
N SER A 71 10.30 1.61 7.78
CA SER A 71 10.87 0.48 7.05
C SER A 71 11.26 0.91 5.64
N TRP A 72 12.07 0.07 4.99
CA TRP A 72 12.50 0.27 3.62
C TRP A 72 12.76 -1.08 2.95
N GLN A 73 12.66 -1.10 1.62
CA GLN A 73 13.02 -2.22 0.77
C GLN A 73 13.86 -1.71 -0.39
N ILE A 74 14.98 -2.37 -0.65
CA ILE A 74 15.85 -2.06 -1.79
C ILE A 74 15.73 -3.21 -2.78
N VAL A 75 15.51 -2.87 -4.05
CA VAL A 75 15.43 -3.82 -5.17
C VAL A 75 16.48 -3.41 -6.20
N VAL A 76 17.27 -4.39 -6.64
CA VAL A 76 18.33 -4.25 -7.65
C VAL A 76 18.14 -5.39 -8.66
N ALA A 77 18.40 -5.12 -9.94
CA ALA A 77 18.29 -6.08 -11.03
C ALA A 77 19.66 -6.63 -11.44
#